data_AF-A0A350BVS8-F1
#
_entry.id   AF-A0A350BVS8-F1
#
_cell.length_a   1.000
_cell.length_b   1.000
_cell.length_c   1.000
_cell.angle_alpha   90.00
_cell.angle_beta   90.00
_cell.angle_gamma   90.00
#
_symmetry.space_group_name_H-M   'P 1'
#
loop_
_entity.id
_entity.type
_entity.pdbx_description
1 polymer ?
#
loop_
_entity_poly.entity_id
_entity_poly.type
_entity_poly.pdbx_seq_one_letter_code
_entity_poly.pdbx_strand_id
1 'polypeptide(L)'
;MRLNKPIHIITLTEYFSFITLTIFSVWFYEERLHADSGWYAFNLINSESFHIEHGRFILFFSQILPWVAIKFGLSLKSILLTYSLNHIFFPSTIYLICKHVFKHRTAGLLIIALQLISISKGFFCPMFEFYYVAYLLVLFAVILQSDLRYKYFLLPPLLLIICTGHPLAFLLALLVIAYRFIDQGKEVYKSSFAFILLIIIFYFIKSEYPSEYDLAKQNAFYNTLATARYDTSYLLKIGNMLLTYYWGIIIVFVLTGSLLLAQKRAYHLLIFIGSFCLFLVIANISYYGFHITRYQEQVYFPLSFAVAFPLFFYVLPKATALKKNILFCAPHQTYP
;
A
#
# COMPACT_ATOMS: atom_id res chain seq x y z
N MET A 1 16.86 32.62 12.53
CA MET A 1 16.64 31.21 12.09
C MET A 1 15.17 31.04 11.68
N ARG A 2 14.81 31.36 10.42
CA ARG A 2 13.42 31.23 9.95
C ARG A 2 13.14 29.74 9.71
N LEU A 3 12.54 29.08 10.69
CA LEU A 3 11.97 27.74 10.52
C LEU A 3 11.04 27.78 9.30
N ASN A 4 11.29 26.93 8.30
CA ASN A 4 10.33 26.67 7.22
C ASN A 4 9.09 25.98 7.84
N LYS A 5 8.20 26.78 8.42
CA LYS A 5 6.99 26.38 9.15
C LYS A 5 6.21 25.22 8.51
N PRO A 6 5.93 25.17 7.19
CA PRO A 6 5.16 24.07 6.61
C PRO A 6 5.88 22.72 6.65
N ILE A 7 7.22 22.70 6.56
CA ILE A 7 8.01 21.47 6.58
C ILE A 7 8.01 20.85 7.99
N HIS A 8 8.06 21.70 9.01
CA HIS A 8 7.99 21.26 10.40
C HIS A 8 6.63 20.68 10.77
N ILE A 9 5.53 21.31 10.32
CA ILE A 9 4.17 20.80 10.59
C ILE A 9 3.98 19.41 9.99
N ILE A 10 4.34 19.21 8.72
CA ILE A 10 4.23 17.90 8.06
C ILE A 10 5.03 16.83 8.82
N THR A 11 6.26 17.15 9.20
CA THR A 11 7.12 16.22 9.95
C THR A 11 6.55 15.89 11.33
N LEU A 12 5.97 16.89 12.01
CA LEU A 12 5.33 16.68 13.31
C LEU A 12 4.08 15.79 13.17
N THR A 13 3.25 16.00 12.15
CA THR A 13 2.10 15.14 11.84
C THR A 13 2.56 13.70 11.59
N GLU A 14 3.64 13.50 10.83
CA GLU A 14 4.16 12.16 10.55
C GLU A 14 4.56 11.42 11.82
N TYR A 15 5.37 12.05 12.68
CA TYR A 15 5.79 11.42 13.95
C TYR A 15 4.62 11.23 14.91
N PHE A 16 3.73 12.21 15.01
CA PHE A 16 2.53 12.11 15.85
C PHE A 16 1.66 10.92 15.43
N SER A 17 1.46 10.71 14.12
CA SER A 17 0.72 9.56 13.60
C SER A 17 1.37 8.23 14.00
N PHE A 18 2.68 8.08 13.80
CA PHE A 18 3.37 6.85 14.21
C PHE A 18 3.33 6.62 15.72
N ILE A 19 3.55 7.66 16.52
CA ILE A 19 3.46 7.57 18.00
C ILE A 19 2.06 7.13 18.42
N THR A 20 1.02 7.72 17.82
CA THR A 20 -0.38 7.34 18.12
C THR A 20 -0.64 5.87 17.76
N LEU A 21 -0.20 5.43 16.58
CA LEU A 21 -0.33 4.04 16.16
C LEU A 21 0.46 3.08 17.06
N THR A 22 1.64 3.48 17.53
CA THR A 22 2.43 2.71 18.50
C THR A 22 1.69 2.58 19.83
N ILE A 23 1.15 3.69 20.37
CA ILE A 23 0.37 3.67 21.61
C ILE A 23 -0.81 2.71 21.47
N PHE A 24 -1.57 2.79 20.37
CA PHE A 24 -2.69 1.89 20.13
C PHE A 24 -2.26 0.43 19.93
N SER A 25 -1.12 0.19 19.28
CA SER A 25 -0.56 -1.15 19.13
C SER A 25 -0.17 -1.77 20.48
N VAL A 26 0.37 -0.97 21.40
CA VAL A 26 0.68 -1.42 22.77
C VAL A 26 -0.58 -1.62 23.59
N TRP A 27 -1.53 -0.68 23.53
CA TRP A 27 -2.77 -0.75 24.29
C TRP A 27 -3.60 -1.96 23.89
N PHE A 28 -3.81 -2.16 22.59
CA PHE A 28 -4.68 -3.19 22.05
C PHE A 28 -3.93 -4.46 21.63
N TYR A 29 -2.81 -4.79 22.28
CA TYR A 29 -1.96 -5.88 21.81
C TYR A 29 -2.65 -7.25 21.87
N GLU A 30 -3.58 -7.47 22.80
CA GLU A 30 -4.36 -8.71 22.94
C GLU A 30 -5.47 -8.77 21.88
N GLU A 31 -6.21 -7.68 21.68
CA GLU A 31 -7.26 -7.57 20.67
C GLU A 31 -6.69 -7.68 19.25
N ARG A 32 -5.41 -7.32 19.07
CA ARG A 32 -4.68 -7.49 17.81
C ARG A 32 -4.29 -8.95 17.50
N LEU A 33 -4.69 -9.91 18.34
CA LEU A 33 -4.64 -11.34 18.03
C LEU A 33 -5.92 -11.84 17.35
N HIS A 34 -6.81 -10.93 16.92
CA HIS A 34 -8.06 -11.28 16.27
C HIS A 34 -7.86 -12.05 14.95
N ALA A 35 -8.75 -13.02 14.71
CA ALA A 35 -8.78 -13.87 13.51
C ALA A 35 -7.43 -14.55 13.23
N ASP A 36 -6.97 -14.50 11.98
CA ASP A 36 -5.75 -15.17 11.50
C ASP A 36 -4.51 -14.77 12.33
N SER A 37 -4.50 -13.56 12.89
CA SER A 37 -3.34 -13.06 13.64
C SER A 37 -3.01 -13.90 14.88
N GLY A 38 -4.02 -14.41 15.59
CA GLY A 38 -3.79 -15.29 16.74
C GLY A 38 -3.23 -16.65 16.32
N TRP A 39 -3.68 -17.17 15.18
CA TRP A 39 -3.20 -18.44 14.64
C TRP A 39 -1.73 -18.35 14.19
N TYR A 40 -1.33 -17.27 13.51
CA TYR A 40 0.08 -17.07 13.15
C TYR A 40 0.96 -16.85 14.38
N ALA A 41 0.49 -16.10 15.38
CA ALA A 41 1.22 -15.91 16.63
C ALA A 41 1.44 -17.25 17.35
N PHE A 42 0.40 -18.09 17.44
CA PHE A 42 0.48 -19.43 18.02
C PHE A 42 1.51 -20.33 17.32
N ASN A 43 1.47 -20.40 15.98
CA ASN A 43 2.42 -21.22 15.24
C ASN A 43 3.86 -20.71 15.37
N LEU A 44 4.08 -19.39 15.28
CA LEU A 44 5.40 -18.78 15.46
C LEU A 44 5.99 -19.09 16.84
N ILE A 45 5.17 -19.04 17.90
CA ILE A 45 5.60 -19.32 19.27
C ILE A 45 5.96 -20.80 19.45
N ASN A 46 5.12 -21.71 18.96
CA ASN A 46 5.33 -23.14 19.18
C ASN A 46 6.43 -23.74 18.31
N SER A 47 6.59 -23.25 17.07
CA SER A 47 7.63 -23.75 16.15
C SER A 47 8.97 -23.00 16.31
N GLU A 48 8.97 -21.89 17.05
CA GLU A 48 10.05 -20.92 17.14
C GLU A 48 10.68 -20.51 15.78
N SER A 49 9.89 -20.59 14.71
CA SER A 49 10.31 -20.35 13.34
C SER A 49 9.22 -19.63 12.56
N PHE A 50 9.64 -18.95 11.49
CA PHE A 50 8.71 -18.20 10.63
C PHE A 50 7.63 -19.12 10.07
N HIS A 51 6.38 -18.69 10.22
CA HIS A 51 5.24 -19.43 9.71
C HIS A 51 4.72 -18.80 8.43
N ILE A 52 4.88 -19.49 7.30
CA ILE A 52 4.53 -18.96 5.97
C ILE A 52 3.48 -19.86 5.34
N GLU A 53 2.30 -19.32 5.04
CA GLU A 53 1.25 -20.04 4.31
C GLU A 53 1.12 -19.62 2.86
N HIS A 54 0.55 -20.50 2.04
CA HIS A 54 0.12 -20.22 0.66
C HIS A 54 1.22 -19.62 -0.24
N GLY A 55 2.49 -19.91 0.07
CA GLY A 55 3.64 -19.32 -0.63
C GLY A 55 3.71 -17.79 -0.52
N ARG A 56 3.10 -17.19 0.51
CA ARG A 56 3.07 -15.75 0.77
C ARG A 56 4.28 -15.32 1.59
N PHE A 57 5.47 -15.45 1.01
CA PHE A 57 6.74 -15.12 1.66
C PHE A 57 6.81 -13.69 2.22
N ILE A 58 5.97 -12.78 1.73
CA ILE A 58 5.86 -11.44 2.29
C ILE A 58 5.48 -11.41 3.77
N LEU A 59 4.81 -12.46 4.27
CA LEU A 59 4.48 -12.64 5.70
C LEU A 59 5.69 -12.94 6.57
N PHE A 60 6.88 -13.11 5.98
CA PHE A 60 8.11 -13.08 6.76
C PHE A 60 8.24 -11.77 7.56
N PHE A 61 7.91 -10.64 6.92
CA PHE A 61 8.07 -9.32 7.53
C PHE A 61 7.13 -9.06 8.70
N SER A 62 5.99 -9.76 8.78
CA SER A 62 5.03 -9.61 9.88
C SER A 62 5.50 -10.27 11.18
N GLN A 63 6.54 -11.10 11.13
CA GLN A 63 6.96 -11.97 12.23
C GLN A 63 8.36 -11.63 12.78
N ILE A 64 9.06 -10.64 12.22
CA ILE A 64 10.47 -10.36 12.56
C ILE A 64 10.65 -10.02 14.04
N LEU A 65 9.97 -8.99 14.56
CA LEU A 65 10.10 -8.62 15.98
C LEU A 65 9.70 -9.73 16.96
N PRO A 66 8.54 -10.40 16.83
CA PRO A 66 8.17 -11.48 17.74
C PRO A 66 9.12 -12.68 17.65
N TRP A 67 9.64 -13.00 16.46
CA TRP A 67 10.66 -14.04 16.32
C TRP A 67 11.95 -13.70 17.07
N VAL A 68 12.42 -12.45 16.98
CA VAL A 68 13.60 -12.00 17.75
C VAL A 68 13.33 -12.12 19.26
N ALA A 69 12.14 -11.73 19.74
CA ALA A 69 11.76 -11.85 21.15
C ALA A 69 11.77 -13.32 21.64
N ILE A 70 11.28 -14.25 20.81
CA ILE A 70 11.33 -15.69 21.10
C ILE A 70 12.78 -16.17 21.24
N LYS A 71 13.67 -15.79 20.32
CA LYS A 71 15.08 -16.21 20.36
C LYS A 71 15.88 -15.63 21.52
N PHE A 72 15.45 -14.52 22.09
CA PHE A 72 16.00 -13.99 23.34
C PHE A 72 15.37 -14.60 24.60
N GLY A 73 14.44 -15.57 24.48
CA GLY A 73 13.78 -16.20 25.62
C GLY A 73 12.90 -15.23 26.42
N LEU A 74 12.34 -14.20 25.76
CA LEU A 74 11.49 -13.22 26.44
C LEU A 74 10.14 -13.83 26.85
N SER A 75 9.47 -13.21 27.81
CA SER A 75 8.15 -13.65 28.29
C SER A 75 7.09 -13.65 27.18
N LEU A 76 6.06 -14.50 27.32
CA LEU A 76 4.92 -14.54 26.39
C LEU A 76 4.30 -13.15 26.16
N LYS A 77 4.11 -12.38 27.23
CA LYS A 77 3.59 -11.00 27.13
C LYS A 77 4.48 -10.13 26.24
N SER A 78 5.79 -10.20 26.41
CA SER A 78 6.75 -9.47 25.58
C SER A 78 6.65 -9.90 24.12
N ILE A 79 6.52 -11.21 23.85
CA ILE A 79 6.38 -11.75 22.50
C ILE A 79 5.10 -11.19 21.84
N LEU A 80 3.95 -11.25 22.51
CA LEU A 80 2.68 -10.72 21.99
C LEU A 80 2.72 -9.20 21.76
N LEU A 81 3.37 -8.44 22.65
CA LEU A 81 3.61 -7.02 22.44
C LEU A 81 4.46 -6.75 21.20
N THR A 82 5.59 -7.46 21.04
CA THR A 82 6.44 -7.32 19.85
C THR A 82 5.74 -7.76 18.56
N TYR A 83 4.86 -8.75 18.64
CA TYR A 83 4.00 -9.17 17.53
C TYR A 83 3.08 -8.05 17.07
N SER A 84 2.39 -7.42 18.02
CA SER A 84 1.54 -6.25 17.74
C SER A 84 2.35 -5.08 17.15
N LEU A 85 3.48 -4.75 17.79
CA LEU A 85 4.36 -3.63 17.43
C LEU A 85 5.02 -3.79 16.07
N ASN A 86 5.27 -5.03 15.64
CA ASN A 86 5.90 -5.32 14.35
C ASN A 86 5.18 -4.64 13.18
N HIS A 87 3.84 -4.59 13.25
CA HIS A 87 2.99 -3.97 12.25
C HIS A 87 3.13 -2.44 12.14
N ILE A 88 3.67 -1.79 13.18
CA ILE A 88 4.00 -0.37 13.15
C ILE A 88 5.48 -0.17 12.82
N PHE A 89 6.33 -1.03 13.39
CA PHE A 89 7.78 -0.99 13.19
C PHE A 89 8.18 -1.16 11.73
N PHE A 90 7.60 -2.12 11.02
CA PHE A 90 7.92 -2.37 9.62
C PHE A 90 7.63 -1.16 8.71
N PRO A 91 6.39 -0.61 8.65
CA PRO A 91 6.11 0.59 7.86
C PRO A 91 6.89 1.82 8.34
N SER A 92 7.16 1.95 9.65
CA SER A 92 8.02 3.02 10.17
C SER A 92 9.44 2.92 9.60
N THR A 93 9.98 1.71 9.49
CA THR A 93 11.31 1.47 8.89
C THR A 93 11.32 1.87 7.41
N ILE A 94 10.31 1.46 6.64
CA ILE A 94 10.18 1.85 5.23
C ILE A 94 10.02 3.37 5.11
N TYR A 95 9.24 4.01 5.99
CA TYR A 95 9.10 5.46 6.06
C TYR A 95 10.45 6.14 6.28
N LEU A 96 11.24 5.68 7.25
CA LEU A 96 12.55 6.25 7.55
C LEU A 96 13.51 6.10 6.36
N ILE A 97 13.50 4.94 5.68
CA ILE A 97 14.30 4.72 4.46
C ILE A 97 13.88 5.72 3.36
N CYS A 98 12.59 5.79 3.03
CA CYS A 98 12.08 6.70 2.01
C CYS A 98 12.41 8.17 2.34
N LYS A 99 12.21 8.60 3.58
CA LYS A 99 12.40 10.00 4.01
C LYS A 99 13.85 10.40 4.20
N HIS A 100 14.68 9.57 4.82
CA HIS A 100 16.04 9.95 5.21
C HIS A 100 17.10 9.45 4.24
N VAL A 101 16.95 8.26 3.67
CA VAL A 101 17.90 7.72 2.68
C VAL A 101 17.62 8.31 1.30
N PHE A 102 16.37 8.20 0.83
CA PHE A 102 15.99 8.66 -0.52
C PHE A 102 15.47 10.10 -0.56
N LYS A 103 15.30 10.76 0.60
CA LYS A 103 14.79 12.13 0.71
C LYS A 103 13.40 12.33 0.07
N HIS A 104 12.63 11.27 -0.10
CA HIS A 104 11.33 11.25 -0.75
C HIS A 104 10.19 11.44 0.25
N ARG A 105 9.96 12.70 0.66
CA ARG A 105 9.05 13.04 1.78
C ARG A 105 7.60 12.61 1.56
N THR A 106 7.05 12.79 0.37
CA THR A 106 5.64 12.44 0.09
C THR A 106 5.39 10.94 0.11
N ALA A 107 6.42 10.11 -0.11
CA ALA A 107 6.30 8.66 0.07
C ALA A 107 6.09 8.30 1.54
N GLY A 108 6.70 9.05 2.46
CA GLY A 108 6.46 8.89 3.89
C GLY A 108 5.01 9.16 4.29
N LEU A 109 4.42 10.23 3.74
CA LEU A 109 3.00 10.53 3.94
C LEU A 109 2.09 9.46 3.35
N LEU A 110 2.44 8.88 2.20
CA LEU A 110 1.68 7.76 1.63
C LEU A 110 1.68 6.55 2.57
N ILE A 111 2.81 6.20 3.18
CA ILE A 111 2.89 5.07 4.12
C ILE A 111 1.94 5.28 5.31
N ILE A 112 1.88 6.49 5.85
CA ILE A 112 0.94 6.83 6.93
C ILE A 112 -0.50 6.80 6.41
N ALA A 113 -0.77 7.38 5.24
CA ALA A 113 -2.10 7.38 4.64
C ALA A 113 -2.62 5.95 4.43
N LEU A 114 -1.75 5.02 4.00
CA LEU A 114 -2.08 3.61 3.84
C LEU A 114 -2.35 2.88 5.16
N GLN A 115 -2.00 3.44 6.32
CA GLN A 115 -2.37 2.91 7.64
C GLN A 115 -3.72 3.44 8.15
N LEU A 116 -4.28 4.46 7.49
CA LEU A 116 -5.46 5.19 7.96
C LEU A 116 -6.63 5.12 6.98
N ILE A 117 -6.36 5.04 5.67
CA ILE A 117 -7.39 5.03 4.64
C ILE A 117 -8.03 3.65 4.57
N SER A 118 -9.31 3.60 4.96
CA SER A 118 -10.18 2.43 4.85
C SER A 118 -9.66 1.19 5.58
N ILE A 119 -9.04 1.42 6.73
CA ILE A 119 -8.67 0.40 7.69
C ILE A 119 -9.43 0.65 8.97
N SER A 120 -10.24 -0.31 9.41
CA SER A 120 -10.83 -0.29 10.75
C SER A 120 -10.58 -1.60 11.47
N LYS A 121 -11.05 -2.72 10.90
CA LYS A 121 -10.87 -4.06 11.45
C LYS A 121 -9.48 -4.61 11.13
N GLY A 122 -8.90 -4.24 9.99
CA GLY A 122 -7.57 -4.66 9.57
C GLY A 122 -6.45 -4.24 10.53
N PHE A 123 -6.64 -3.14 11.28
CA PHE A 123 -5.71 -2.73 12.34
C PHE A 123 -5.55 -3.82 13.41
N PHE A 124 -6.63 -4.52 13.75
CA PHE A 124 -6.66 -5.60 14.75
C PHE A 124 -6.20 -6.96 14.20
N CYS A 125 -5.76 -7.02 12.93
CA CYS A 125 -5.27 -8.24 12.31
C CYS A 125 -3.92 -7.99 11.62
N PRO A 126 -2.81 -7.83 12.38
CA PRO A 126 -1.47 -7.49 11.90
C PRO A 126 -0.75 -8.56 11.05
N MET A 127 -1.50 -9.45 10.41
CA MET A 127 -1.03 -10.51 9.53
C MET A 127 -1.58 -10.37 8.11
N PHE A 128 -2.09 -9.19 7.76
CA PHE A 128 -2.62 -8.93 6.44
C PHE A 128 -1.51 -8.61 5.42
N GLU A 129 -1.38 -9.46 4.40
CA GLU A 129 -0.27 -9.43 3.43
C GLU A 129 -0.20 -8.11 2.67
N PHE A 130 -1.34 -7.55 2.28
CA PHE A 130 -1.35 -6.38 1.41
C PHE A 130 -0.80 -5.12 2.06
N TYR A 131 -0.78 -5.03 3.40
CA TYR A 131 -0.10 -3.93 4.07
C TYR A 131 1.39 -3.94 3.73
N TYR A 132 2.02 -5.09 3.88
CA TYR A 132 3.44 -5.27 3.55
C TYR A 132 3.68 -5.10 2.04
N VAL A 133 2.79 -5.62 1.18
CA VAL A 133 2.82 -5.38 -0.29
C VAL A 133 2.83 -3.89 -0.58
N ALA A 134 1.90 -3.13 0.00
CA ALA A 134 1.75 -1.71 -0.28
C ALA A 134 2.97 -0.90 0.20
N TYR A 135 3.50 -1.16 1.40
CA TYR A 135 4.70 -0.46 1.88
C TYR A 135 5.92 -0.78 1.02
N LEU A 136 6.12 -2.04 0.63
CA LEU A 136 7.21 -2.42 -0.25
C LEU A 136 7.03 -1.88 -1.67
N LEU A 137 5.80 -1.74 -2.17
CA LEU A 137 5.53 -1.05 -3.44
C LEU A 137 5.88 0.43 -3.37
N VAL A 138 5.65 1.10 -2.24
CA VAL A 138 6.14 2.48 -2.04
C VAL A 138 7.66 2.52 -2.12
N LEU A 139 8.35 1.62 -1.41
CA LEU A 139 9.81 1.54 -1.47
C LEU A 139 10.31 1.23 -2.88
N PHE A 140 9.68 0.29 -3.57
CA PHE A 140 9.96 -0.06 -4.94
C PHE A 140 9.83 1.16 -5.86
N ALA A 141 8.73 1.92 -5.74
CA ALA A 141 8.52 3.14 -6.51
C ALA A 141 9.61 4.20 -6.26
N VAL A 142 9.99 4.41 -4.99
CA VAL A 142 11.07 5.35 -4.61
C VAL A 142 12.42 4.91 -5.20
N ILE A 143 12.80 3.65 -5.04
CA ILE A 143 14.07 3.13 -5.58
C ILE A 143 14.07 3.21 -7.12
N LEU A 144 12.95 2.85 -7.75
CA LEU A 144 12.79 2.87 -9.20
C LEU A 144 12.99 4.27 -9.80
N GLN A 145 12.48 5.30 -9.12
CA GLN A 145 12.59 6.71 -9.51
C GLN A 145 13.89 7.39 -9.04
N SER A 146 14.70 6.73 -8.22
CA SER A 146 15.96 7.28 -7.72
C SER A 146 17.12 7.14 -8.71
N ASP A 147 18.20 7.88 -8.49
CA ASP A 147 19.46 7.78 -9.24
C ASP A 147 20.40 6.70 -8.68
N LEU A 148 19.91 5.79 -7.83
CA LEU A 148 20.73 4.77 -7.21
C LEU A 148 21.36 3.83 -8.25
N ARG A 149 22.70 3.81 -8.32
CA ARG A 149 23.48 3.08 -9.33
C ARG A 149 23.12 1.59 -9.44
N TYR A 150 22.85 0.95 -8.30
CA TYR A 150 22.58 -0.48 -8.20
C TYR A 150 21.08 -0.81 -8.08
N LYS A 151 20.18 0.14 -8.41
CA LYS A 151 18.73 -0.08 -8.31
C LYS A 151 18.23 -1.30 -9.08
N TYR A 152 18.77 -1.58 -10.27
CA TYR A 152 18.35 -2.73 -11.07
C TYR A 152 18.83 -4.08 -10.52
N PHE A 153 19.74 -4.08 -9.56
CA PHE A 153 20.09 -5.28 -8.78
C PHE A 153 19.14 -5.47 -7.58
N LEU A 154 18.71 -4.38 -6.94
CA LEU A 154 17.81 -4.42 -5.78
C LEU A 154 16.34 -4.65 -6.14
N LEU A 155 15.88 -4.09 -7.26
CA LEU A 155 14.46 -4.06 -7.62
C LEU A 155 13.89 -5.44 -8.00
N PRO A 156 14.60 -6.32 -8.75
CA PRO A 156 14.09 -7.66 -9.05
C PRO A 156 13.77 -8.52 -7.81
N PRO A 157 14.67 -8.70 -6.82
CA PRO A 157 14.34 -9.48 -5.63
C PRO A 157 13.25 -8.80 -4.78
N LEU A 158 13.24 -7.48 -4.69
CA LEU A 158 12.16 -6.75 -4.02
C LEU A 158 10.80 -7.00 -4.69
N LEU A 159 10.75 -6.94 -6.02
CA LEU A 159 9.56 -7.20 -6.81
C LEU A 159 9.10 -8.65 -6.68
N LEU A 160 10.02 -9.61 -6.66
CA LEU A 160 9.70 -11.01 -6.42
C LEU A 160 8.96 -11.16 -5.08
N ILE A 161 9.51 -10.59 -4.00
CA ILE A 161 8.91 -10.66 -2.67
C ILE A 161 7.51 -10.00 -2.68
N ILE A 162 7.35 -8.83 -3.30
CA ILE A 162 6.06 -8.16 -3.47
C ILE A 162 5.04 -9.08 -4.15
N CYS A 163 5.43 -9.70 -5.26
CA CYS A 163 4.57 -10.59 -6.05
C CYS A 163 4.20 -11.90 -5.32
N THR A 164 4.97 -12.31 -4.30
CA THR A 164 4.58 -13.48 -3.48
C THR A 164 3.33 -13.22 -2.64
N GLY A 165 3.08 -11.96 -2.27
CA GLY A 165 2.08 -11.62 -1.25
C GLY A 165 0.64 -11.88 -1.64
N HIS A 166 0.24 -11.54 -2.87
CA HIS A 166 -1.12 -11.78 -3.36
C HIS A 166 -1.20 -11.64 -4.88
N PRO A 167 -2.13 -12.33 -5.57
CA PRO A 167 -2.42 -12.09 -6.98
C PRO A 167 -2.67 -10.62 -7.42
N LEU A 168 -3.15 -9.73 -6.54
CA LEU A 168 -3.37 -8.32 -6.92
C LEU A 168 -2.10 -7.48 -6.75
N ALA A 169 -1.06 -8.01 -6.09
CA ALA A 169 0.23 -7.35 -6.00
C ALA A 169 0.85 -7.14 -7.39
N PHE A 170 0.63 -8.09 -8.31
CA PHE A 170 1.02 -7.97 -9.72
C PHE A 170 0.37 -6.75 -10.39
N LEU A 171 -0.94 -6.56 -10.20
CA LEU A 171 -1.67 -5.41 -10.77
C LEU A 171 -1.24 -4.08 -10.15
N LEU A 172 -1.00 -4.05 -8.83
CA LEU A 172 -0.48 -2.86 -8.16
C LEU A 172 0.95 -2.52 -8.59
N ALA A 173 1.80 -3.51 -8.81
CA ALA A 173 3.15 -3.31 -9.37
C ALA A 173 3.09 -2.76 -10.80
N LEU A 174 2.20 -3.31 -11.64
CA LEU A 174 1.93 -2.77 -12.98
C LEU A 174 1.44 -1.33 -12.92
N LEU A 175 0.58 -0.97 -11.96
CA LEU A 175 0.11 0.40 -11.76
C LEU A 175 1.28 1.36 -11.47
N VAL A 176 2.19 0.97 -10.57
CA VAL A 176 3.40 1.78 -10.27
C VAL A 176 4.25 1.99 -11.53
N ILE A 177 4.47 0.93 -12.32
CA ILE A 177 5.24 1.02 -13.57
C ILE A 177 4.53 1.89 -14.61
N ALA A 178 3.22 1.74 -14.74
CA ALA A 178 2.41 2.50 -15.69
C ALA A 178 2.46 4.01 -15.40
N TYR A 179 2.37 4.42 -14.13
CA TYR A 179 2.53 5.83 -13.77
C TYR A 179 3.94 6.37 -14.06
N ARG A 180 4.98 5.57 -13.81
CA ARG A 180 6.36 5.96 -14.18
C ARG A 180 6.50 6.14 -15.69
N PHE A 181 5.96 5.21 -16.47
CA PHE A 181 6.00 5.29 -17.93
C PHE A 181 5.26 6.52 -18.47
N ILE A 182 4.09 6.86 -17.92
CA ILE A 182 3.37 8.08 -18.34
C ILE A 182 4.13 9.36 -17.97
N ASP A 183 4.78 9.40 -16.81
CA ASP A 183 5.46 10.61 -16.35
C ASP A 183 6.82 10.83 -17.04
N GLN A 184 7.57 9.76 -17.32
CA GLN A 184 8.93 9.82 -17.87
C GLN A 184 9.03 9.40 -19.35
N GLY A 185 7.98 8.83 -19.92
CA GLY A 185 7.87 8.51 -21.35
C GLY A 185 8.97 7.59 -21.88
N LYS A 186 9.56 7.97 -23.00
CA LYS A 186 10.57 7.18 -23.73
C LYS A 186 11.89 6.99 -22.97
N GLU A 187 12.19 7.77 -21.95
CA GLU A 187 13.45 7.58 -21.20
C GLU A 187 13.46 6.26 -20.43
N VAL A 188 12.29 5.73 -20.10
CA VAL A 188 12.17 4.57 -19.20
C VAL A 188 11.55 3.34 -19.83
N TYR A 189 11.20 3.37 -21.13
CA TYR A 189 10.45 2.29 -21.77
C TYR A 189 11.16 0.94 -21.64
N LYS A 190 12.48 0.88 -21.89
CA LYS A 190 13.25 -0.39 -21.81
C LYS A 190 13.19 -0.99 -20.42
N SER A 191 13.47 -0.18 -19.40
CA SER A 191 13.43 -0.63 -18.01
C SER A 191 12.02 -0.99 -17.55
N SER A 192 11.00 -0.25 -18.00
CA SER A 192 9.60 -0.51 -17.66
C SER A 192 9.12 -1.80 -18.31
N PHE A 193 9.46 -2.03 -19.57
CA PHE A 193 9.18 -3.27 -20.29
C PHE A 193 9.88 -4.48 -19.65
N ALA A 194 11.14 -4.34 -19.23
CA ALA A 194 11.86 -5.40 -18.51
C ALA A 194 11.16 -5.78 -17.19
N PHE A 195 10.69 -4.80 -16.41
CA PHE A 195 9.92 -5.10 -15.20
C PHE A 195 8.54 -5.68 -15.49
N ILE A 196 7.84 -5.25 -16.55
CA ILE A 196 6.58 -5.87 -16.97
C ILE A 196 6.80 -7.34 -17.34
N LEU A 197 7.85 -7.63 -18.13
CA LEU A 197 8.21 -9.01 -18.47
C LEU A 197 8.52 -9.82 -17.21
N LEU A 198 9.24 -9.24 -16.25
CA LEU A 198 9.54 -9.89 -14.97
C LEU A 198 8.27 -10.19 -14.15
N ILE A 199 7.31 -9.26 -14.11
CA ILE A 199 6.00 -9.47 -13.47
C ILE A 199 5.26 -10.63 -14.15
N ILE A 200 5.26 -10.68 -15.48
CA ILE A 200 4.63 -11.76 -16.24
C ILE A 200 5.30 -13.11 -15.93
N ILE A 201 6.63 -13.17 -15.93
CA ILE A 201 7.39 -14.37 -15.57
C ILE A 201 7.03 -14.83 -14.16
N PHE A 202 7.02 -13.93 -13.18
CA PHE A 202 6.66 -14.27 -11.80
C PHE A 202 5.21 -14.72 -11.66
N TYR A 203 4.29 -14.14 -12.45
CA TYR A 203 2.90 -14.56 -12.48
C TYR A 203 2.79 -16.01 -12.96
N PHE A 204 3.43 -16.35 -14.07
CA PHE A 204 3.43 -17.72 -14.59
C PHE A 204 4.10 -18.70 -13.64
N ILE A 205 5.25 -18.35 -13.05
CA ILE A 205 5.89 -19.20 -12.04
C ILE A 205 4.92 -19.45 -10.87
N LYS A 206 4.24 -18.43 -10.37
CA LYS A 206 3.27 -18.60 -9.27
C LYS A 206 2.05 -19.42 -9.68
N SER A 207 1.59 -19.31 -10.93
CA SER A 207 0.42 -20.06 -11.42
C SER A 207 0.68 -21.56 -11.58
N GLU A 208 1.94 -21.99 -11.74
CA GLU A 208 2.31 -23.42 -11.77
C GLU A 208 2.27 -24.07 -10.38
N TYR A 209 2.34 -23.27 -9.31
CA TYR A 209 2.35 -23.76 -7.91
C TYR A 209 1.24 -23.13 -7.06
N PRO A 210 -0.05 -23.26 -7.45
CA PRO A 210 -1.14 -22.69 -6.69
C PRO A 210 -1.37 -23.49 -5.41
N SER A 211 -1.65 -22.81 -4.30
CA SER A 211 -2.09 -23.50 -3.09
C SER A 211 -3.56 -23.93 -3.22
N GLU A 212 -4.00 -24.92 -2.44
CA GLU A 212 -5.41 -25.33 -2.39
C GLU A 212 -6.34 -24.15 -2.07
N TYR A 213 -5.90 -23.26 -1.19
CA TYR A 213 -6.61 -22.02 -0.87
C TYR A 213 -6.76 -21.12 -2.10
N ASP A 214 -5.69 -20.91 -2.87
CA ASP A 214 -5.72 -20.05 -4.05
C ASP A 214 -6.63 -20.63 -5.14
N LEU A 215 -6.61 -21.95 -5.35
CA LEU A 215 -7.52 -22.66 -6.27
C LEU A 215 -8.98 -22.47 -5.84
N ALA A 216 -9.28 -22.65 -4.54
CA ALA A 216 -10.63 -22.45 -4.02
C ALA A 216 -11.12 -21.01 -4.23
N LYS A 217 -10.25 -20.02 -4.00
CA LYS A 217 -10.57 -18.60 -4.24
C LYS A 217 -10.76 -18.27 -5.70
N GLN A 218 -9.94 -18.85 -6.58
CA GLN A 218 -10.06 -18.66 -8.02
C GLN A 218 -11.38 -19.25 -8.54
N ASN A 219 -11.76 -20.45 -8.09
CA ASN A 219 -13.04 -21.06 -8.44
C ASN A 219 -14.22 -20.22 -7.94
N ALA A 220 -14.15 -19.70 -6.71
CA ALA A 220 -15.17 -18.80 -6.16
C ALA A 220 -15.28 -17.50 -6.99
N PHE A 221 -14.15 -16.94 -7.44
CA PHE A 221 -14.13 -15.77 -8.31
C PHE A 221 -14.84 -16.05 -9.65
N TYR A 222 -14.51 -17.15 -10.32
CA TYR A 222 -15.14 -17.52 -11.60
C TYR A 222 -16.63 -17.82 -11.45
N ASN A 223 -17.02 -18.54 -10.39
CA ASN A 223 -18.42 -18.79 -10.10
C ASN A 223 -19.19 -17.49 -9.87
N THR A 224 -18.63 -16.57 -9.09
CA THR A 224 -19.23 -15.25 -8.84
C THR A 224 -19.33 -14.45 -10.14
N LEU A 225 -18.29 -14.44 -10.97
CA LEU A 225 -18.31 -13.76 -12.27
C LEU A 225 -19.41 -14.30 -13.18
N ALA A 226 -19.66 -15.61 -13.15
CA ALA A 226 -20.67 -16.27 -14.00
C ALA A 226 -22.10 -16.10 -13.47
N THR A 227 -22.29 -16.01 -12.15
CA THR A 227 -23.62 -16.13 -11.52
C THR A 227 -24.14 -14.85 -10.86
N ALA A 228 -23.25 -13.91 -10.51
CA ALA A 228 -23.63 -12.67 -9.84
C ALA A 228 -24.38 -11.72 -10.78
N ARG A 229 -25.27 -10.89 -10.19
CA ARG A 229 -26.03 -9.87 -10.92
C ARG A 229 -25.58 -8.47 -10.49
N TYR A 230 -25.03 -7.73 -11.44
CA TYR A 230 -24.54 -6.36 -11.24
C TYR A 230 -25.53 -5.34 -11.83
N ASP A 231 -26.77 -5.33 -11.32
CA ASP A 231 -27.80 -4.40 -11.76
C ASP A 231 -27.64 -2.99 -11.13
N THR A 232 -28.50 -2.05 -11.53
CA THR A 232 -28.49 -0.68 -10.99
C THR A 232 -28.64 -0.65 -9.46
N SER A 233 -29.44 -1.56 -8.89
CA SER A 233 -29.62 -1.64 -7.43
C SER A 233 -28.32 -2.06 -6.73
N TYR A 234 -27.59 -3.01 -7.30
CA TYR A 234 -26.28 -3.42 -6.83
C TYR A 234 -25.27 -2.27 -6.88
N LEU A 235 -25.21 -1.53 -8.00
CA LEU A 235 -24.33 -0.37 -8.13
C LEU A 235 -24.63 0.73 -7.11
N LEU A 236 -25.92 1.00 -6.83
CA LEU A 236 -26.32 1.95 -5.78
C LEU A 236 -25.89 1.46 -4.38
N LYS A 237 -25.99 0.16 -4.10
CA LYS A 237 -25.51 -0.42 -2.84
C LYS A 237 -23.99 -0.32 -2.70
N ILE A 238 -23.21 -0.51 -3.78
CA ILE A 238 -21.76 -0.24 -3.76
C ILE A 238 -21.50 1.22 -3.40
N GLY A 239 -22.19 2.15 -4.07
CA GLY A 239 -22.05 3.59 -3.79
C GLY A 239 -22.34 3.92 -2.33
N ASN A 240 -23.43 3.39 -1.78
CA ASN A 240 -23.80 3.58 -0.38
C ASN A 240 -22.75 2.97 0.58
N MET A 241 -22.28 1.75 0.28
CA MET A 241 -21.23 1.12 1.08
C MET A 241 -19.94 1.94 1.07
N LEU A 242 -19.54 2.47 -0.08
CA LEU A 242 -18.35 3.30 -0.21
C LEU A 242 -18.49 4.60 0.58
N LEU A 243 -19.65 5.27 0.52
CA LEU A 243 -19.90 6.50 1.27
C LEU A 243 -20.04 6.29 2.77
N THR A 244 -20.54 5.13 3.20
CA THR A 244 -20.77 4.83 4.62
C THR A 244 -19.50 4.31 5.31
N TYR A 245 -18.82 3.34 4.70
CA TYR A 245 -17.73 2.59 5.34
C TYR A 245 -16.35 2.90 4.75
N TYR A 246 -16.28 3.37 3.50
CA TYR A 246 -15.02 3.63 2.79
C TYR A 246 -14.87 5.11 2.38
N TRP A 247 -15.48 6.03 3.14
CA TRP A 247 -15.51 7.46 2.81
C TRP A 247 -14.11 8.06 2.66
N GLY A 248 -13.11 7.53 3.39
CA GLY A 248 -11.71 7.92 3.25
C GLY A 248 -11.17 7.72 1.83
N ILE A 249 -11.48 6.58 1.19
CA ILE A 249 -11.14 6.34 -0.22
C ILE A 249 -11.81 7.37 -1.12
N ILE A 250 -13.09 7.69 -0.87
CA ILE A 250 -13.84 8.66 -1.69
C ILE A 250 -13.25 10.06 -1.58
N ILE A 251 -12.90 10.51 -0.38
CA ILE A 251 -12.26 11.83 -0.20
C ILE A 251 -10.94 11.90 -0.95
N VAL A 252 -10.09 10.88 -0.82
CA VAL A 252 -8.81 10.85 -1.54
C VAL A 252 -9.05 10.73 -3.05
N PHE A 253 -10.06 9.98 -3.48
CA PHE A 253 -10.42 9.85 -4.89
C PHE A 253 -10.80 11.21 -5.49
N VAL A 254 -11.73 11.93 -4.86
CA VAL A 254 -12.18 13.25 -5.31
C VAL A 254 -11.00 14.23 -5.29
N LEU A 255 -10.22 14.27 -4.22
CA LEU A 255 -9.06 15.16 -4.11
C LEU A 255 -8.04 14.91 -5.23
N THR A 256 -7.62 13.65 -5.43
CA THR A 256 -6.66 13.29 -6.49
C THR A 256 -7.22 13.61 -7.87
N GLY A 257 -8.47 13.24 -8.14
CA GLY A 257 -9.13 13.49 -9.42
C GLY A 257 -9.25 14.98 -9.74
N SER A 258 -9.74 15.79 -8.81
CA SER A 258 -9.85 17.25 -8.97
C SER A 258 -8.49 17.90 -9.21
N LEU A 259 -7.45 17.47 -8.49
CA LEU A 259 -6.11 18.01 -8.70
C LEU A 259 -5.49 17.58 -10.04
N LEU A 260 -5.73 16.34 -10.50
CA LEU A 260 -5.28 15.88 -11.82
C LEU A 260 -5.98 16.64 -12.96
N LEU A 261 -7.28 16.91 -12.81
CA LEU A 261 -8.06 17.75 -13.72
C LEU A 261 -7.53 19.19 -13.75
N ALA A 262 -7.31 19.80 -12.58
CA ALA A 262 -6.75 21.14 -12.47
C ALA A 262 -5.34 21.23 -13.09
N GLN A 263 -4.54 20.17 -12.96
CA GLN A 263 -3.21 20.05 -13.57
C GLN A 263 -3.25 19.63 -15.05
N LYS A 264 -4.44 19.47 -15.66
CA LYS A 264 -4.66 19.07 -17.06
C LYS A 264 -3.92 17.77 -17.45
N ARG A 265 -3.85 16.78 -16.56
CA ARG A 265 -3.14 15.52 -16.80
C ARG A 265 -4.07 14.39 -17.24
N ALA A 266 -4.52 14.45 -18.49
CA ALA A 266 -5.47 13.49 -19.05
C ALA A 266 -5.03 12.02 -18.90
N TYR A 267 -3.77 11.68 -19.23
CA TYR A 267 -3.29 10.30 -19.13
C TYR A 267 -3.19 9.78 -17.69
N HIS A 268 -2.77 10.63 -16.74
CA HIS A 268 -2.74 10.25 -15.32
C HIS A 268 -4.15 10.05 -14.77
N LEU A 269 -5.09 10.91 -15.18
CA LEU A 269 -6.50 10.81 -14.82
C LEU A 269 -7.14 9.55 -15.40
N LEU A 270 -6.82 9.19 -16.65
CA LEU A 270 -7.30 7.97 -17.29
C LEU A 270 -6.84 6.72 -16.54
N ILE A 271 -5.54 6.61 -16.20
CA ILE A 271 -5.05 5.50 -15.38
C ILE A 271 -5.65 5.52 -13.98
N PHE A 272 -5.81 6.69 -13.38
CA PHE A 272 -6.40 6.83 -12.05
C PHE A 272 -7.85 6.31 -12.00
N ILE A 273 -8.71 6.77 -12.91
CA ILE A 273 -10.11 6.31 -13.00
C ILE A 273 -10.15 4.83 -13.40
N GLY A 274 -9.37 4.45 -14.42
CA GLY A 274 -9.33 3.07 -14.91
C GLY A 274 -8.89 2.07 -13.85
N SER A 275 -7.85 2.38 -13.08
CA SER A 275 -7.37 1.53 -11.98
C SER A 275 -8.37 1.46 -10.82
N PHE A 276 -9.00 2.59 -10.45
CA PHE A 276 -10.07 2.58 -9.45
C PHE A 276 -11.23 1.66 -9.86
N CYS A 277 -11.73 1.81 -11.10
CA CYS A 277 -12.79 0.95 -11.63
C CYS A 277 -12.35 -0.52 -11.69
N LEU A 278 -11.13 -0.81 -12.14
CA LEU A 278 -10.59 -2.17 -12.21
C LEU A 278 -10.56 -2.83 -10.83
N PHE A 279 -9.97 -2.19 -9.83
CA PHE A 279 -9.89 -2.75 -8.48
C PHE A 279 -11.27 -2.84 -7.82
N LEU A 280 -12.19 -1.92 -8.10
CA LEU A 280 -13.56 -1.98 -7.58
C LEU A 280 -14.31 -3.18 -8.17
N VAL A 281 -14.18 -3.43 -9.47
CA VAL A 281 -14.78 -4.59 -10.14
C VAL A 281 -14.19 -5.88 -9.58
N ILE A 282 -12.85 -5.99 -9.53
CA ILE A 282 -12.19 -7.18 -8.98
C ILE A 282 -12.63 -7.42 -7.53
N ALA A 283 -12.70 -6.39 -6.69
CA ALA A 283 -13.11 -6.53 -5.30
C ALA A 283 -14.53 -7.10 -5.15
N ASN A 284 -15.48 -6.63 -5.97
CA ASN A 284 -16.86 -7.10 -5.94
C ASN A 284 -17.06 -8.49 -6.52
N ILE A 285 -16.21 -8.91 -7.47
CA ILE A 285 -16.22 -10.31 -7.95
C ILE A 285 -15.55 -11.23 -6.93
N SER A 286 -14.46 -10.78 -6.28
CA SER A 286 -13.74 -11.58 -5.27
C SER A 286 -14.55 -11.78 -3.99
N TYR A 287 -15.40 -10.83 -3.63
CA TYR A 287 -16.29 -10.95 -2.48
C TYR A 287 -17.62 -10.25 -2.76
N TYR A 288 -18.56 -11.01 -3.30
CA TYR A 288 -19.88 -10.49 -3.63
C TYR A 288 -20.73 -10.31 -2.37
N GLY A 289 -21.16 -9.07 -2.13
CA GLY A 289 -22.03 -8.72 -1.02
C GLY A 289 -21.58 -7.44 -0.31
N PHE A 290 -22.34 -7.04 0.70
CA PHE A 290 -22.16 -5.78 1.41
C PHE A 290 -21.93 -5.96 2.92
N HIS A 291 -21.54 -7.17 3.34
CA HIS A 291 -21.23 -7.47 4.73
C HIS A 291 -19.86 -6.89 5.09
N ILE A 292 -19.85 -5.95 6.05
CA ILE A 292 -18.61 -5.32 6.52
C ILE A 292 -17.86 -6.28 7.43
N THR A 293 -16.98 -7.07 6.83
CA THR A 293 -16.08 -7.99 7.52
C THR A 293 -14.64 -7.51 7.41
N ARG A 294 -13.75 -8.06 8.23
CA ARG A 294 -12.30 -7.86 8.07
C ARG A 294 -11.86 -8.24 6.66
N TYR A 295 -12.34 -9.37 6.15
CA TYR A 295 -11.99 -9.84 4.81
C TYR A 295 -12.46 -8.87 3.72
N GLN A 296 -13.63 -8.24 3.87
CA GLN A 296 -14.08 -7.21 2.93
C GLN A 296 -13.13 -6.01 2.88
N GLU A 297 -12.63 -5.53 4.04
CA GLU A 297 -11.59 -4.50 4.06
C GLU A 297 -10.34 -4.93 3.32
N GLN A 298 -9.92 -6.19 3.46
CA GLN A 298 -8.74 -6.72 2.79
C GLN A 298 -8.88 -6.70 1.27
N VAL A 299 -10.03 -7.14 0.77
CA VAL A 299 -10.33 -7.18 -0.67
C VAL A 299 -10.44 -5.76 -1.25
N TYR A 300 -10.89 -4.79 -0.46
CA TYR A 300 -11.02 -3.38 -0.88
C TYR A 300 -9.75 -2.55 -0.70
N PHE A 301 -8.80 -2.99 0.11
CA PHE A 301 -7.57 -2.25 0.40
C PHE A 301 -6.75 -1.82 -0.83
N PRO A 302 -6.67 -2.58 -1.94
CA PRO A 302 -6.02 -2.12 -3.17
C PRO A 302 -6.55 -0.77 -3.69
N LEU A 303 -7.82 -0.44 -3.43
CA LEU A 303 -8.39 0.87 -3.78
C LEU A 303 -7.70 2.00 -3.01
N SER A 304 -7.40 1.81 -1.72
CA SER A 304 -6.64 2.79 -0.91
C SER A 304 -5.30 3.12 -1.56
N PHE A 305 -4.58 2.11 -2.04
CA PHE A 305 -3.33 2.32 -2.77
C PHE A 305 -3.55 3.00 -4.11
N ALA A 306 -4.51 2.53 -4.91
CA ALA A 306 -4.80 3.08 -6.24
C ALA A 306 -5.16 4.57 -6.20
N VAL A 307 -5.86 5.03 -5.15
CA VAL A 307 -6.23 6.45 -5.02
C VAL A 307 -5.15 7.32 -4.38
N ALA A 308 -4.40 6.78 -3.42
CA ALA A 308 -3.41 7.54 -2.68
C ALA A 308 -2.05 7.62 -3.41
N PHE A 309 -1.62 6.56 -4.08
CA PHE A 309 -0.34 6.52 -4.79
C PHE A 309 -0.15 7.70 -5.78
N PRO A 310 -1.06 7.95 -6.74
CA PRO A 310 -0.93 9.08 -7.64
C PRO A 310 -0.92 10.44 -6.94
N LEU A 311 -1.67 10.60 -5.85
CA LEU A 311 -1.69 11.83 -5.06
C LEU A 311 -0.30 12.18 -4.55
N PHE A 312 0.34 11.24 -3.86
CA PHE A 312 1.59 11.48 -3.17
C PHE A 312 2.82 11.45 -4.09
N PHE A 313 2.82 10.66 -5.17
CA PHE A 313 3.96 10.58 -6.08
C PHE A 313 3.92 11.61 -7.23
N TYR A 314 2.75 11.92 -7.77
CA TYR A 314 2.67 12.68 -9.04
C TYR A 314 1.93 14.01 -8.92
N VAL A 315 1.02 14.15 -7.96
CA VAL A 315 0.19 15.35 -7.80
C VAL A 315 0.81 16.34 -6.81
N LEU A 316 1.08 15.93 -5.57
CA LEU A 316 1.58 16.80 -4.50
C LEU A 316 2.99 17.37 -4.75
N PRO A 317 3.98 16.58 -5.24
CA PRO A 317 5.32 17.11 -5.51
C PRO A 317 5.32 18.23 -6.57
N LYS A 318 4.42 18.17 -7.55
CA LYS A 318 4.32 19.20 -8.58
C LYS A 318 3.48 20.40 -8.15
N ALA A 319 2.45 20.20 -7.32
CA ALA A 319 1.70 21.32 -6.72
C ALA A 319 2.59 22.21 -5.82
N THR A 320 3.54 21.60 -5.11
CA THR A 320 4.54 22.33 -4.31
C THR A 320 5.57 23.07 -5.17
N ALA A 321 5.99 22.49 -6.30
CA ALA A 321 6.84 23.17 -7.29
C ALA A 321 6.13 24.39 -7.93
N LEU A 322 4.85 24.26 -8.27
CA LEU A 322 4.06 25.36 -8.87
C LEU A 322 3.92 26.56 -7.94
N LYS A 323 3.66 26.34 -6.65
CA LYS A 323 3.61 27.41 -5.64
C LYS A 323 4.94 28.13 -5.47
N LYS A 324 6.05 27.41 -5.60
CA LYS A 324 7.39 28.00 -5.54
C LYS A 324 7.60 28.97 -6.71
N ASN A 325 7.22 28.58 -7.93
CA ASN A 325 7.36 29.46 -9.10
C ASN A 325 6.44 30.69 -9.05
N ILE A 326 5.21 30.57 -8.53
CA ILE A 326 4.28 31.71 -8.39
C ILE A 326 4.79 32.72 -7.35
N LEU A 327 5.44 32.28 -6.27
CA LEU A 327 6.04 33.16 -5.25
C LEU A 327 7.32 33.87 -5.72
N PHE A 328 7.98 33.39 -6.78
CA PHE A 328 9.16 34.03 -7.38
C PHE A 328 8.84 34.85 -8.65
N CYS A 329 7.56 34.97 -9.03
CA CYS A 329 7.10 35.89 -10.08
C CYS A 329 6.63 37.24 -9.52
N ALA A 330 7.08 37.65 -8.33
CA ALA A 330 7.00 39.05 -7.93
C ALA A 330 8.05 39.84 -8.74
N PRO A 331 7.68 40.94 -9.44
CA PRO A 331 8.58 41.61 -10.36
C PRO A 331 9.83 42.06 -9.62
N HIS A 332 11.00 41.75 -10.21
CA HIS A 332 12.25 42.40 -9.87
C HIS A 332 12.01 43.91 -9.92
N GLN A 333 11.90 44.54 -8.74
CA GLN A 333 12.11 45.96 -8.60
C GLN A 333 13.58 46.21 -8.95
N THR A 334 13.80 46.66 -10.18
CA THR A 334 14.99 47.43 -10.53
C THR A 334 14.98 48.67 -9.66
N TYR A 335 15.86 48.72 -8.67
CA TYR A 335 16.24 49.98 -8.04
C TYR A 335 17.50 50.53 -8.75
N PRO A 336 17.60 51.88 -8.87
CA PRO A 336 18.51 52.57 -9.78
C PRO A 336 20.00 52.38 -9.48
#